data_AF-A0A2T2SC19-F1
#
_entry.id   AF-A0A2T2SC19-F1
#
_cell.length_a   1.000
_cell.length_b   1.000
_cell.length_c   1.000
_cell.angle_alpha   90.00
_cell.angle_beta   90.00
_cell.angle_gamma   90.00
#
_symmetry.space_group_name_H-M   'P 1'
#
loop_
_entity.id
_entity.type
_entity.pdbx_description
1 polymer ?
#
loop_
_entity_poly.entity_id
_entity_poly.type
_entity_poly.pdbx_seq_one_letter_code
_entity_poly.pdbx_strand_id
1 'polypeptide(L)'
;MAEEIGGPVLCGEATGAYIFYPPVARLVSGTFPNVRLIAVLRDPIERALSHYHHNRRHRPEDEPLSFVEAVRAEDERVAEDERKLSQDALYEAPDLKKYSYIRRGLYHEQIQRWMEYFDRDQLLVLHSQDLRSEPDAVLSETFDFLGLGDVQIPNTEPRHVGSYEHSMDPS
;
A
#
# COMPACT_ATOMS: atom_id res chain seq x y z
N MET A 1 16.71 19.55 -13.53
CA MET A 1 16.28 19.18 -12.16
C MET A 1 17.26 18.25 -11.44
N ALA A 2 17.57 17.02 -11.88
CA ALA A 2 18.61 16.21 -11.20
C ALA A 2 20.05 16.66 -11.50
N GLU A 3 20.31 17.18 -12.71
CA GLU A 3 21.65 17.65 -13.12
C GLU A 3 22.06 19.02 -12.54
N GLU A 4 21.13 19.79 -11.96
CA GLU A 4 21.40 21.16 -11.51
C GLU A 4 21.90 21.27 -10.06
N ILE A 5 21.85 20.19 -9.27
CA ILE A 5 22.08 20.26 -7.80
C ILE A 5 23.34 19.50 -7.36
N GLY A 6 23.96 18.68 -8.22
CA GLY A 6 25.27 18.04 -7.96
C GLY A 6 25.35 17.09 -6.75
N GLY A 7 24.21 16.74 -6.16
CA GLY A 7 24.11 15.82 -5.01
C GLY A 7 23.88 14.35 -5.41
N PRO A 8 23.98 13.42 -4.44
CA PRO A 8 23.66 12.02 -4.67
C PRO A 8 22.19 11.85 -5.11
N VAL A 9 21.98 11.12 -6.20
CA VAL A 9 20.63 10.80 -6.71
C VAL A 9 20.15 9.50 -6.07
N LEU A 10 18.98 9.53 -5.43
CA LEU A 10 18.28 8.33 -5.00
C LEU A 10 17.20 7.96 -6.03
N CYS A 11 17.17 6.69 -6.40
CA CYS A 11 16.11 6.12 -7.24
C CYS A 11 15.18 5.28 -6.37
N GLY A 12 13.88 5.37 -6.62
CA GLY A 12 12.87 4.59 -5.91
C GLY A 12 11.72 4.22 -6.85
N GLU A 13 10.87 3.32 -6.36
CA GLU A 13 9.65 2.89 -7.03
C GLU A 13 8.53 2.75 -5.98
N ALA A 14 7.28 2.95 -6.38
CA ALA A 14 6.14 2.97 -5.47
C ALA A 14 4.96 2.16 -6.04
N THR A 15 4.82 0.93 -5.55
CA THR A 15 3.68 0.06 -5.84
C THR A 15 2.99 -0.32 -4.53
N GLY A 16 1.81 0.26 -4.27
CA GLY A 16 1.06 0.05 -3.03
C GLY A 16 0.63 -1.40 -2.77
N ALA A 17 0.71 -2.26 -3.78
CA ALA A 17 0.35 -3.67 -3.65
C ALA A 17 1.48 -4.53 -3.05
N TYR A 18 2.74 -4.08 -3.07
CA TYR A 18 3.89 -4.87 -2.64
C TYR A 18 3.80 -5.33 -1.19
N ILE A 19 3.41 -4.44 -0.28
CA ILE A 19 3.32 -4.76 1.15
C ILE A 19 2.41 -5.97 1.42
N PHE A 20 1.39 -6.15 0.58
CA PHE A 20 0.36 -7.15 0.75
C PHE A 20 0.73 -8.53 0.21
N TYR A 21 1.39 -8.61 -0.97
CA TYR A 21 1.63 -9.88 -1.63
C TYR A 21 2.80 -10.65 -0.97
N PRO A 22 2.55 -11.84 -0.40
CA PRO A 22 3.55 -12.55 0.40
C PRO A 22 4.92 -12.78 -0.24
N PRO A 23 5.03 -13.17 -1.53
CA PRO A 23 6.33 -13.47 -2.12
C PRO A 23 7.23 -12.25 -2.32
N VAL A 24 6.65 -11.03 -2.33
CA VAL A 24 7.34 -9.82 -2.75
C VAL A 24 8.49 -9.46 -1.81
N ALA A 25 8.31 -9.57 -0.49
CA ALA A 25 9.36 -9.26 0.48
C ALA A 25 10.64 -10.08 0.23
N ARG A 26 10.48 -11.39 -0.02
CA ARG A 26 11.59 -12.30 -0.36
C ARG A 26 12.27 -11.95 -1.68
N LEU A 27 11.48 -11.59 -2.70
CA LEU A 27 12.02 -11.24 -4.01
C LEU A 27 12.81 -9.93 -3.97
N VAL A 28 12.28 -8.94 -3.25
CA VAL A 28 12.95 -7.64 -3.06
C VAL A 28 14.22 -7.85 -2.24
N SER A 29 14.21 -8.60 -1.15
CA SER A 29 15.42 -8.80 -0.33
C SER A 29 16.52 -9.54 -1.07
N GLY A 30 16.15 -10.50 -1.93
CA GLY A 30 17.11 -11.21 -2.80
C GLY A 30 17.76 -10.33 -3.87
N THR A 31 17.13 -9.22 -4.25
CA THR A 31 17.58 -8.34 -5.35
C THR A 31 18.19 -7.04 -4.84
N PHE A 32 17.60 -6.45 -3.79
CA PHE A 32 17.96 -5.18 -3.18
C PHE A 32 18.00 -5.31 -1.64
N PRO A 33 18.98 -6.07 -1.09
CA PRO A 33 19.02 -6.38 0.35
C PRO A 33 19.13 -5.14 1.24
N ASN A 34 19.78 -4.08 0.75
CA ASN A 34 20.02 -2.83 1.49
C ASN A 34 19.01 -1.71 1.13
N VAL A 35 17.88 -2.05 0.50
CA VAL A 35 16.87 -1.06 0.15
C VAL A 35 16.25 -0.45 1.42
N ARG A 36 15.84 0.80 1.33
CA ARG A 36 15.01 1.46 2.34
C ARG A 36 13.55 1.38 1.92
N LEU A 37 12.71 0.94 2.83
CA LEU A 37 11.29 0.66 2.63
C LEU A 37 10.46 1.74 3.33
N ILE A 38 9.46 2.26 2.63
CA ILE A 38 8.51 3.22 3.19
C ILE A 38 7.10 2.65 3.00
N ALA A 39 6.40 2.42 4.10
CA ALA A 39 5.02 1.95 4.12
C ALA A 39 4.10 3.07 4.61
N VAL A 40 3.16 3.50 3.78
CA VAL A 40 2.15 4.50 4.16
C VAL A 40 0.82 3.80 4.41
N LEU A 41 0.39 3.79 5.67
CA LEU A 41 -0.80 3.08 6.12
C LEU A 41 -2.00 4.02 6.21
N ARG A 42 -3.20 3.49 5.99
CA ARG A 42 -4.46 4.22 6.16
C ARG A 42 -5.31 3.52 7.21
N ASP A 43 -6.28 4.22 7.77
CA ASP A 43 -7.37 3.56 8.48
C ASP A 43 -7.89 2.35 7.65
N PRO A 44 -7.90 1.13 8.22
CA PRO A 44 -8.20 -0.07 7.47
C PRO A 44 -9.65 -0.12 6.96
N ILE A 45 -10.58 0.53 7.66
CA ILE A 45 -11.99 0.61 7.27
C ILE A 45 -12.12 1.54 6.05
N GLU A 46 -11.55 2.74 6.13
CA GLU A 46 -11.54 3.68 5.00
C GLU A 46 -10.84 3.08 3.77
N ARG A 47 -9.76 2.33 3.98
CA ARG A 47 -9.02 1.64 2.91
C ARG A 47 -9.88 0.58 2.24
N ALA A 48 -10.62 -0.22 3.01
CA ALA A 48 -11.54 -1.24 2.49
C ALA A 48 -12.65 -0.61 1.65
N LEU A 49 -13.31 0.42 2.17
CA LEU A 49 -14.36 1.16 1.46
C LEU A 49 -13.83 1.81 0.19
N SER A 50 -12.66 2.46 0.27
CA SER A 50 -12.00 3.08 -0.88
C SER A 50 -11.68 2.07 -1.99
N HIS A 51 -11.21 0.86 -1.63
CA HIS A 51 -10.97 -0.23 -2.57
C HIS A 51 -12.26 -0.74 -3.22
N TYR A 52 -13.32 -0.97 -2.42
CA TYR A 52 -14.63 -1.37 -2.92
C TYR A 52 -15.22 -0.36 -3.92
N HIS A 53 -15.24 0.92 -3.57
CA HIS A 53 -15.74 1.97 -4.46
C HIS A 53 -14.85 2.17 -5.69
N HIS A 54 -13.53 1.99 -5.57
CA HIS A 54 -12.63 2.02 -6.72
C HIS A 54 -13.00 0.93 -7.74
N ASN A 55 -13.22 -0.31 -7.26
CA ASN A 55 -13.62 -1.43 -8.10
C ASN A 55 -14.99 -1.18 -8.73
N ARG A 56 -16.00 -0.77 -7.95
CA ARG A 56 -17.33 -0.46 -8.51
C ARG A 56 -17.33 0.68 -9.53
N ARG A 57 -16.43 1.65 -9.41
CA ARG A 57 -16.32 2.77 -10.34
C ARG A 57 -15.65 2.38 -11.65
N HIS A 58 -14.59 1.57 -11.60
CA HIS A 58 -13.77 1.25 -12.78
C HIS A 58 -14.13 -0.09 -13.43
N ARG A 59 -14.80 -0.98 -12.68
CA ARG A 59 -15.16 -2.35 -13.06
C ARG A 59 -16.48 -2.77 -12.40
N PRO A 60 -17.60 -2.06 -12.67
CA PRO A 60 -18.88 -2.34 -12.03
C PRO A 60 -19.35 -3.79 -12.23
N GLU A 61 -18.97 -4.43 -13.33
CA GLU A 61 -19.25 -5.84 -13.63
C GLU A 61 -18.49 -6.84 -12.75
N ASP A 62 -17.33 -6.44 -12.21
CA ASP A 62 -16.50 -7.29 -11.35
C ASP A 62 -17.04 -7.36 -9.92
N GLU A 63 -17.81 -6.34 -9.46
CA GLU A 63 -18.32 -6.29 -8.09
C GLU A 63 -19.83 -6.00 -8.03
N PRO A 64 -20.66 -7.06 -8.16
CA PRO A 64 -22.11 -6.93 -8.11
C PRO A 64 -22.66 -6.87 -6.67
N LEU A 65 -21.87 -7.18 -5.64
CA LEU A 65 -22.36 -7.27 -4.27
C LEU A 65 -22.35 -5.90 -3.56
N SER A 66 -23.21 -5.76 -2.54
CA SER A 66 -23.06 -4.68 -1.57
C SER A 66 -21.73 -4.81 -0.80
N PHE A 67 -21.26 -3.75 -0.15
CA PHE A 67 -19.99 -3.78 0.57
C PHE A 67 -19.95 -4.89 1.64
N VAL A 68 -21.02 -5.05 2.42
CA VAL A 68 -21.09 -6.05 3.49
C VAL A 68 -21.08 -7.46 2.92
N GLU A 69 -21.79 -7.70 1.82
CA GLU A 69 -21.79 -9.01 1.14
C GLU A 69 -20.44 -9.32 0.50
N ALA A 70 -19.79 -8.32 -0.13
CA ALA A 70 -18.45 -8.45 -0.71
C ALA A 70 -17.40 -8.83 0.35
N VAL A 71 -17.45 -8.18 1.52
CA VAL A 71 -16.58 -8.51 2.66
C VAL A 71 -16.84 -9.93 3.18
N ARG A 72 -18.10 -10.36 3.28
CA ARG A 72 -18.45 -11.73 3.72
C ARG A 72 -17.99 -12.80 2.73
N ALA A 73 -18.01 -12.49 1.44
CA ALA A 73 -17.58 -13.39 0.37
C ALA A 73 -16.06 -13.36 0.12
N GLU A 74 -15.31 -12.44 0.75
CA GLU A 74 -13.88 -12.23 0.48
C GLU A 74 -13.07 -13.52 0.62
N ASP A 75 -13.21 -14.22 1.73
CA ASP A 75 -12.43 -15.43 2.03
C ASP A 75 -12.60 -16.51 0.96
N GLU A 76 -13.84 -16.75 0.52
CA GLU A 76 -14.14 -17.72 -0.54
C GLU A 76 -13.56 -17.27 -1.89
N ARG A 77 -13.74 -16.00 -2.24
CA ARG A 77 -13.31 -15.43 -3.52
C ARG A 77 -11.79 -15.44 -3.70
N VAL A 78 -11.02 -15.27 -2.63
CA VAL A 78 -9.55 -15.17 -2.72
C VAL A 78 -8.82 -16.48 -2.43
N ALA A 79 -9.49 -17.49 -1.88
CA ALA A 79 -8.85 -18.72 -1.38
C ALA A 79 -8.00 -19.44 -2.44
N GLU A 80 -8.51 -19.58 -3.67
CA GLU A 80 -7.78 -20.27 -4.74
C GLU A 80 -6.55 -19.50 -5.19
N ASP A 81 -6.63 -18.17 -5.20
CA ASP A 81 -5.50 -17.31 -5.54
C ASP A 81 -4.42 -17.33 -4.48
N GLU A 82 -4.80 -17.32 -3.20
CA GLU A 82 -3.84 -17.48 -2.09
C GLU A 82 -3.13 -18.84 -2.18
N ARG A 83 -3.89 -19.90 -2.48
CA ARG A 83 -3.34 -21.24 -2.67
C ARG A 83 -2.34 -21.26 -3.82
N LYS A 84 -2.69 -20.73 -5.00
CA LYS A 84 -1.80 -20.69 -6.16
C LYS A 84 -0.57 -19.81 -5.92
N LEU A 85 -0.74 -18.65 -5.29
CA LEU A 85 0.36 -17.74 -4.97
C LEU A 85 1.38 -18.36 -4.00
N SER A 86 0.92 -19.23 -3.09
CA SER A 86 1.81 -19.99 -2.20
C SER A 86 2.67 -21.02 -2.95
N GLN A 87 2.24 -21.45 -4.14
CA GLN A 87 2.91 -22.46 -4.97
C GLN A 87 3.77 -21.82 -6.06
N ASP A 88 3.32 -20.70 -6.61
CA ASP A 88 4.00 -19.93 -7.64
C ASP A 88 4.05 -18.45 -7.25
N ALA A 89 5.25 -18.00 -6.91
CA ALA A 89 5.51 -16.62 -6.50
C ALA A 89 5.25 -15.58 -7.60
N LEU A 90 5.16 -16.00 -8.86
CA LEU A 90 4.90 -15.13 -10.02
C LEU A 90 3.44 -15.18 -10.46
N TYR A 91 2.58 -15.93 -9.77
CA TYR A 91 1.16 -15.97 -10.07
C TYR A 91 0.50 -14.60 -9.84
N GLU A 92 -0.27 -14.11 -10.82
CA GLU A 92 -0.84 -12.76 -10.78
C GLU A 92 -1.90 -12.54 -9.69
N ALA A 93 -2.56 -13.61 -9.24
CA ALA A 93 -3.60 -13.59 -8.22
C ALA A 93 -4.69 -12.51 -8.46
N PRO A 94 -5.45 -12.62 -9.57
CA PRO A 94 -6.43 -11.62 -10.01
C PRO A 94 -7.59 -11.38 -9.02
N ASP A 95 -8.14 -12.43 -8.43
CA ASP A 95 -9.24 -12.36 -7.47
C ASP A 95 -8.75 -11.85 -6.12
N LEU A 96 -7.55 -12.26 -5.70
CA LEU A 96 -6.88 -11.67 -4.53
C LEU A 96 -6.61 -10.18 -4.76
N LYS A 97 -6.28 -9.75 -5.99
CA LYS A 97 -6.13 -8.33 -6.33
C LYS A 97 -7.45 -7.57 -6.20
N LYS A 98 -8.55 -8.14 -6.73
CA LYS A 98 -9.87 -7.51 -6.79
C LYS A 98 -10.58 -7.49 -5.43
N TYR A 99 -10.65 -8.63 -4.75
CA TYR A 99 -11.63 -8.85 -3.69
C TYR A 99 -11.06 -8.78 -2.26
N SER A 100 -9.78 -8.49 -2.08
CA SER A 100 -9.16 -8.32 -0.75
C SER A 100 -9.50 -6.95 -0.12
N TYR A 101 -10.71 -6.82 0.41
CA TYR A 101 -11.22 -5.62 1.07
C TYR A 101 -10.76 -5.51 2.52
N ILE A 102 -10.78 -6.58 3.30
CA ILE A 102 -10.35 -6.58 4.71
C ILE A 102 -8.88 -6.96 4.82
N ARG A 103 -8.45 -8.01 4.11
CA ARG A 103 -7.09 -8.59 4.25
C ARG A 103 -5.97 -7.57 4.06
N ARG A 104 -6.11 -6.65 3.10
CA ARG A 104 -5.13 -5.58 2.87
C ARG A 104 -5.05 -4.54 3.99
N GLY A 105 -6.05 -4.46 4.87
CA GLY A 105 -6.03 -3.63 6.08
C GLY A 105 -5.40 -4.32 7.29
N LEU A 106 -5.09 -5.61 7.21
CA LEU A 106 -4.41 -6.37 8.26
C LEU A 106 -2.90 -6.13 8.19
N TYR A 107 -2.49 -4.91 8.54
CA TYR A 107 -1.11 -4.46 8.34
C TYR A 107 -0.08 -5.17 9.22
N HIS A 108 -0.48 -5.67 10.39
CA HIS A 108 0.43 -6.35 11.32
C HIS A 108 1.13 -7.53 10.66
N GLU A 109 0.36 -8.46 10.07
CA GLU A 109 0.90 -9.64 9.40
C GLU A 109 1.75 -9.28 8.18
N GLN A 110 1.34 -8.23 7.45
CA GLN A 110 2.08 -7.75 6.29
C GLN A 110 3.44 -7.19 6.72
N ILE A 111 3.48 -6.31 7.72
CA ILE A 111 4.72 -5.71 8.24
C ILE A 111 5.64 -6.77 8.84
N GLN A 112 5.10 -7.71 9.63
CA GLN A 112 5.89 -8.81 10.19
C GLN A 112 6.58 -9.62 9.10
N ARG A 113 5.88 -9.94 8.02
CA ARG A 113 6.45 -10.67 6.88
C ARG A 113 7.62 -9.93 6.23
N TRP A 114 7.54 -8.60 6.12
CA TRP A 114 8.66 -7.81 5.60
C TRP A 114 9.83 -7.76 6.58
N MET A 115 9.56 -7.72 7.89
CA MET A 115 10.59 -7.76 8.94
C MET A 115 11.29 -9.13 9.07
N GLU A 116 10.79 -10.19 8.43
CA GLU A 116 11.53 -11.46 8.31
C GLU A 116 12.74 -11.35 7.37
N TYR A 117 12.73 -10.36 6.47
CA TYR A 117 13.74 -10.20 5.41
C TYR A 117 14.55 -8.92 5.49
N PHE A 118 14.09 -7.93 6.26
CA PHE A 118 14.70 -6.62 6.37
C PHE A 118 14.79 -6.20 7.83
N ASP A 119 15.87 -5.49 8.16
CA ASP A 119 16.06 -4.96 9.50
C ASP A 119 15.06 -3.84 9.80
N ARG A 120 14.78 -3.60 11.09
CA ARG A 120 13.77 -2.62 11.52
C ARG A 120 14.09 -1.20 11.04
N ASP A 121 15.38 -0.85 10.99
CA ASP A 121 15.91 0.44 10.55
C ASP A 121 15.84 0.63 9.02
N GLN A 122 15.59 -0.43 8.25
CA GLN A 122 15.30 -0.34 6.81
C GLN A 122 13.83 -0.04 6.52
N LEU A 123 12.95 0.04 7.53
CA LEU A 123 11.50 0.21 7.33
C LEU A 123 10.97 1.46 8.05
N LEU A 124 10.53 2.45 7.29
CA LEU A 124 9.75 3.57 7.78
C LEU A 124 8.26 3.28 7.61
N VAL A 125 7.47 3.47 8.68
CA VAL A 125 6.01 3.30 8.66
C VAL A 125 5.37 4.63 8.96
N LEU A 126 4.55 5.12 8.03
CA LEU A 126 3.90 6.43 8.08
C LEU A 126 2.38 6.24 8.09
N HIS A 127 1.67 7.20 8.67
CA HIS A 127 0.22 7.27 8.55
C HIS A 127 -0.19 8.26 7.47
N SER A 128 -1.10 7.84 6.59
CA SER A 128 -1.63 8.67 5.50
C SER A 128 -2.47 9.85 5.99
N GLN A 129 -2.92 9.82 7.24
CA GLN A 129 -3.60 10.95 7.87
C GLN A 129 -2.59 12.05 8.20
N ASP A 130 -1.46 11.69 8.81
CA ASP A 130 -0.38 12.61 9.14
C ASP A 130 0.19 13.25 7.88
N LEU A 131 0.34 12.47 6.79
CA LEU A 131 0.78 13.02 5.50
C LEU A 131 -0.19 14.08 4.94
N ARG A 132 -1.47 14.06 5.34
CA ARG A 132 -2.47 15.07 4.95
C ARG A 132 -2.51 16.26 5.91
N SER A 133 -2.42 16.03 7.22
CA SER A 133 -2.55 17.08 8.22
C SER A 133 -1.24 17.81 8.50
N GLU A 134 -0.11 17.11 8.40
CA GLU A 134 1.22 17.57 8.75
C GLU A 134 2.26 17.13 7.68
N PRO A 135 2.05 17.47 6.39
CA PRO A 135 2.88 16.98 5.29
C PRO A 135 4.37 17.33 5.47
N ASP A 136 4.68 18.52 5.97
CA ASP A 136 6.07 18.99 6.12
C ASP A 136 6.83 18.15 7.16
N ALA A 137 6.17 17.77 8.27
CA ALA A 137 6.76 16.92 9.30
C ALA A 137 7.03 15.50 8.77
N VAL A 138 6.05 14.92 8.07
CA VAL A 138 6.18 13.58 7.48
C VAL A 138 7.25 13.54 6.37
N LEU A 139 7.34 14.60 5.57
CA LEU A 139 8.38 14.73 4.55
C LEU A 139 9.77 14.88 5.19
N SER A 140 9.91 15.68 6.25
CA SER A 140 11.16 15.80 7.00
C SER A 140 11.61 14.44 7.54
N GLU A 141 10.72 13.70 8.21
CA GLU A 141 11.01 12.35 8.70
C GLU A 141 11.44 11.40 7.57
N THR A 142 10.75 11.49 6.42
CA THR A 142 11.07 10.69 5.24
C THR A 142 12.45 11.04 4.68
N PHE A 143 12.81 12.32 4.60
CA PHE A 143 14.12 12.75 4.10
C PHE A 143 15.26 12.40 5.06
N ASP A 144 15.03 12.49 6.36
CA ASP A 144 15.97 12.04 7.38
C ASP A 144 16.21 10.52 7.26
N PHE A 145 15.12 9.75 7.13
CA PHE A 145 15.19 8.31 6.89
C PHE A 145 15.95 7.95 5.60
N LEU A 146 15.79 8.76 4.54
CA LEU A 146 16.51 8.62 3.27
C LEU A 146 17.93 9.22 3.30
N GLY A 147 18.33 9.89 4.39
CA GLY A 147 19.63 10.53 4.53
C GLY A 147 19.85 11.68 3.54
N LEU A 148 18.76 12.35 3.13
CA LEU A 148 18.78 13.47 2.19
C LEU A 148 18.95 14.83 2.89
N GLY A 149 18.77 14.89 4.21
CA GLY A 149 18.83 16.13 4.98
C GLY A 149 17.62 17.03 4.75
N ASP A 150 17.78 18.33 5.01
CA ASP A 150 16.71 19.33 4.86
C ASP A 150 16.43 19.63 3.39
N VAL A 151 15.42 18.95 2.83
CA VAL A 151 14.94 19.14 1.46
C VAL A 151 13.62 19.90 1.51
N GLN A 152 13.58 21.05 0.84
CA GLN A 152 12.39 21.88 0.73
C GLN A 152 11.58 21.48 -0.52
N ILE A 153 10.35 21.01 -0.32
CA ILE A 153 9.44 20.68 -1.43
C ILE A 153 8.55 21.89 -1.73
N PRO A 154 8.60 22.47 -2.95
CA PRO A 154 7.89 23.72 -3.25
C PRO A 154 6.37 23.64 -3.21
N ASN A 155 5.80 22.42 -3.31
CA ASN A 155 4.35 22.21 -3.34
C ASN A 155 4.01 20.82 -2.75
N THR A 156 3.31 20.83 -1.63
CA THR A 156 2.87 19.66 -0.88
C THR A 156 1.35 19.44 -0.96
N GLU A 157 0.66 20.14 -1.86
CA GLU A 157 -0.79 20.03 -2.03
C GLU A 157 -1.22 18.59 -2.38
N PRO A 158 -2.27 18.06 -1.72
CA PRO A 158 -2.76 16.72 -1.99
C PRO A 158 -3.14 16.49 -3.45
N ARG A 159 -2.65 15.40 -4.03
CA ARG A 159 -3.04 14.94 -5.38
C ARG A 159 -3.83 13.63 -5.28
N HIS A 160 -4.73 13.39 -6.23
CA HIS A 160 -5.57 12.18 -6.30
C HIS A 160 -6.46 11.94 -5.06
N VAL A 161 -7.02 13.01 -4.48
CA VAL A 161 -7.98 12.89 -3.37
C VAL A 161 -9.33 12.40 -3.90
N GLY A 162 -9.72 11.17 -3.55
CA GLY A 162 -11.05 10.65 -3.85
C GLY A 162 -12.07 11.11 -2.80
N SER A 163 -13.17 11.70 -3.23
CA SER A 163 -14.37 11.87 -2.39
C SER A 163 -15.16 10.56 -2.37
N TYR A 164 -15.52 10.10 -1.17
CA TYR A 164 -16.42 8.96 -0.97
C TYR A 164 -17.55 9.42 -0.05
N GLU A 165 -18.80 9.28 -0.49
CA GLU A 165 -19.95 9.47 0.40
C GLU A 165 -19.98 8.30 1.39
N HIS A 166 -20.02 8.60 2.69
CA HIS A 166 -20.21 7.63 3.76
C HIS A 166 -21.66 7.14 3.87
N SER A 167 -22.37 6.93 2.76
CA SER A 167 -23.69 6.30 2.83
C SER A 167 -23.50 4.79 2.91
N MET A 168 -23.43 4.26 4.14
CA MET A 168 -23.82 2.89 4.39
C MET A 168 -25.30 2.80 4.08
N ASP A 169 -25.67 2.41 2.85
CA ASP A 169 -27.06 2.12 2.53
C ASP A 169 -27.51 0.97 3.45
N PRO A 170 -28.54 1.20 4.30
CA PRO A 170 -29.11 0.12 5.09
C PRO A 170 -29.82 -0.84 4.12
N SER A 171 -29.51 -2.11 4.31
CA SER A 171 -30.16 -3.30 3.75
C SER A 171 -31.65 -3.17 3.46
#